data_AF-A0A7S3HSV6-F1
#
_entry.id   AF-A0A7S3HSV6-F1
#
_cell.length_a   1.000
_cell.length_b   1.000
_cell.length_c   1.000
_cell.angle_alpha   90.00
_cell.angle_beta   90.00
_cell.angle_gamma   90.00
#
_symmetry.space_group_name_H-M   'P 1'
#
loop_
_entity.id
_entity.type
_entity.pdbx_description
1 polymer ?
#
loop_
_entity_poly.entity_id
_entity_poly.type
_entity_poly.pdbx_seq_one_letter_code
_entity_poly.pdbx_strand_id
1 'polypeptide(L)'
;FQMILWLTLPSDWTLPVGGALVGYITNWVAIKLIFDPVEPTPIGPFVMQGLFEKRQVEVSAEFSEFLAERVLTSPQLIDEIASGGFKADFRKMVASSVPGIVPESVV
;
A
#
# COMPACT_ATOMS: atom_id res chain seq x y z
N PHE A 1 -27.00 30.38 9.03
CA PHE A 1 -26.35 29.08 9.30
C PHE A 1 -25.57 29.07 10.62
N GLN A 2 -24.81 30.12 10.96
CA GLN A 2 -24.16 30.27 12.28
C GLN A 2 -25.10 30.18 13.50
N MET A 3 -26.38 30.54 13.34
CA MET A 3 -27.38 30.57 14.42
C MET A 3 -27.93 29.19 14.84
N ILE A 4 -27.78 28.14 14.01
CA ILE A 4 -28.25 26.77 14.33
C ILE A 4 -27.21 25.98 15.13
N LEU A 5 -25.93 26.23 14.85
CA LEU A 5 -24.80 25.65 15.59
C LEU A 5 -24.74 26.14 17.04
N TRP A 6 -25.22 27.36 17.31
CA TRP A 6 -25.23 27.94 18.66
C TRP A 6 -26.34 27.40 19.57
N LEU A 7 -27.37 26.75 19.01
CA LEU A 7 -28.53 26.27 19.76
C LEU A 7 -28.44 24.79 20.19
N THR A 8 -27.57 23.97 19.59
CA THR A 8 -27.56 22.53 19.87
C THR A 8 -26.59 22.09 20.97
N LEU A 9 -25.50 22.80 21.26
CA LEU A 9 -24.49 22.32 22.22
C LEU A 9 -23.68 23.45 22.91
N PRO A 10 -24.12 23.98 24.07
CA PRO A 10 -23.22 24.62 25.01
C PRO A 10 -22.49 23.52 25.79
N SER A 11 -21.45 22.93 25.20
CA SER A 11 -20.66 21.89 25.84
C SER A 11 -19.21 21.95 25.38
N ASP A 12 -18.28 21.95 26.34
CA ASP A 12 -16.82 21.97 26.15
C ASP A 12 -16.31 20.88 25.18
N TRP A 13 -17.11 19.83 24.97
CA TRP A 13 -16.79 18.68 24.12
C TRP A 13 -17.04 18.88 22.63
N THR A 14 -17.79 19.91 22.25
CA THR A 14 -18.19 20.15 20.85
C THR A 14 -16.99 20.52 19.97
N LEU A 15 -16.04 21.26 20.53
CA LEU A 15 -14.82 21.67 19.82
C LEU A 15 -13.90 20.47 19.53
N PRO A 16 -13.56 19.61 20.52
CA PRO A 16 -12.84 18.37 20.26
C PRO A 16 -13.54 17.44 19.27
N VAL A 17 -14.85 17.21 19.42
CA VAL A 17 -15.60 16.27 18.58
C VAL A 17 -15.74 16.81 17.15
N GLY A 18 -16.06 18.10 16.99
CA GLY A 18 -16.12 18.75 15.69
C GLY A 18 -14.77 18.77 14.99
N GLY A 19 -13.70 19.08 15.72
CA GLY A 19 -12.32 19.04 15.22
C GLY A 19 -11.89 17.65 14.80
N ALA A 20 -12.19 16.62 15.60
CA ALA A 20 -11.91 15.23 15.26
C ALA A 20 -12.69 14.75 14.04
N LEU A 21 -13.97 15.09 13.93
CA LEU A 21 -14.81 14.72 12.79
C LEU A 21 -14.33 15.39 11.49
N VAL A 22 -14.11 16.71 11.51
CA VAL A 22 -13.61 17.45 10.34
C VAL A 22 -12.20 17.02 9.98
N GLY A 23 -11.33 16.80 10.98
CA GLY A 23 -9.97 16.31 10.77
C GLY A 23 -9.94 14.91 10.15
N TYR A 24 -10.79 13.99 10.64
CA TYR A 24 -10.93 12.66 10.07
C TYR A 24 -11.44 12.71 8.63
N ILE A 25 -12.51 13.46 8.36
CA ILE A 25 -13.07 13.60 7.01
C ILE A 25 -12.03 14.21 6.06
N THR A 26 -11.34 15.26 6.49
CA THR A 26 -10.33 15.93 5.66
C THR A 26 -9.15 15.02 5.36
N ASN A 27 -8.67 14.26 6.36
CA ASN A 27 -7.60 13.29 6.17
C ASN A 27 -8.03 12.18 5.20
N TRP A 28 -9.26 11.69 5.32
CA TRP A 28 -9.81 10.69 4.40
C TRP A 28 -9.90 11.22 2.96
N VAL A 29 -10.39 12.45 2.77
CA VAL A 29 -10.43 13.10 1.45
C VAL A 29 -9.02 13.33 0.90
N ALA A 30 -8.08 13.75 1.73
CA ALA A 30 -6.69 13.97 1.31
C ALA A 30 -6.04 12.69 0.79
N ILE A 31 -6.17 11.58 1.52
CA ILE A 31 -5.68 10.27 1.06
C ILE A 31 -6.33 9.89 -0.25
N LYS A 32 -7.65 10.06 -0.38
CA LYS A 32 -8.36 9.74 -1.62
C LYS A 32 -7.83 10.55 -2.80
N LEU A 33 -7.63 11.86 -2.65
CA LEU A 33 -7.10 12.73 -3.70
C LEU A 33 -5.64 12.44 -4.08
N ILE A 34 -4.86 11.84 -3.18
CA ILE A 34 -3.48 11.42 -3.49
C ILE A 34 -3.47 10.23 -4.46
N PHE A 35 -4.42 9.30 -4.31
CA PHE A 35 -4.47 8.04 -5.07
C PHE A 35 -5.52 8.00 -6.22
N ASP A 36 -6.51 8.90 -6.24
CA ASP A 36 -7.63 8.93 -7.20
C ASP A 36 -7.78 10.36 -7.77
N PRO A 37 -7.90 10.56 -9.11
CA PRO A 37 -8.07 9.55 -10.15
C PRO A 37 -6.76 8.96 -10.68
N VAL A 38 -6.79 7.64 -10.91
CA VAL A 38 -5.69 6.86 -11.50
C VAL A 38 -5.40 7.37 -12.92
N GLU A 39 -6.45 7.56 -13.71
CA GLU A 39 -6.35 8.13 -15.05
C GLU A 39 -6.57 9.65 -15.01
N PRO A 40 -5.85 10.43 -15.84
CA PRO A 40 -6.03 11.88 -15.92
C PRO A 40 -7.47 12.19 -16.34
N THR A 41 -8.30 12.58 -15.38
CA THR A 41 -9.73 12.80 -15.60
C THR A 41 -9.96 14.29 -15.85
N PRO A 42 -10.42 14.69 -17.04
CA PRO A 42 -10.72 16.09 -17.32
C PRO A 42 -11.98 16.51 -16.56
N ILE A 43 -11.84 17.47 -15.65
CA ILE A 43 -12.96 18.13 -14.96
C ILE A 43 -13.00 19.57 -15.49
N GLY A 44 -13.75 19.76 -16.58
CA GLY A 44 -13.82 21.06 -17.27
C GLY A 44 -12.47 21.46 -17.89
N PRO A 45 -11.93 22.66 -17.61
CA PRO A 45 -10.64 23.12 -18.15
C PRO A 45 -9.42 22.56 -17.39
N PHE A 46 -9.63 21.83 -16.29
CA PHE A 46 -8.55 21.29 -15.46
C PHE A 46 -8.47 19.77 -15.60
N VAL A 47 -7.25 19.24 -15.67
CA VAL A 47 -6.99 17.79 -15.62
C VAL A 47 -6.62 17.43 -14.19
N MET A 48 -7.48 16.65 -13.53
CA MET A 48 -7.22 16.14 -12.19
C MET A 48 -6.60 14.76 -12.32
N GLN A 49 -5.50 14.53 -11.60
CA GLN A 49 -4.83 13.24 -11.51
C GLN A 49 -4.26 13.08 -10.10
N GLY A 50 -4.36 11.87 -9.54
CA GLY A 50 -3.75 11.55 -8.26
C GLY A 50 -2.25 11.89 -8.27
N LEU A 51 -1.79 12.59 -7.25
CA LEU A 51 -0.39 13.04 -7.16
C LEU A 51 0.58 11.84 -7.11
N PHE A 52 0.15 10.75 -6.46
CA PHE A 52 0.92 9.52 -6.37
C PHE A 52 1.03 8.84 -7.73
N GLU A 53 -0.09 8.66 -8.44
CA GLU A 53 -0.11 8.01 -9.75
C GLU A 53 0.74 8.76 -10.78
N LYS A 54 0.70 10.10 -10.75
CA LYS A 54 1.55 10.95 -11.59
C LYS A 54 3.05 10.73 -11.36
N ARG A 55 3.45 10.28 -10.16
CA ARG A 55 4.85 10.04 -9.76
C ARG A 55 5.15 8.57 -9.49
N GLN A 56 4.25 7.67 -9.87
CA GLN A 56 4.31 6.24 -9.51
C GLN A 56 5.60 5.59 -10.01
N VAL A 57 6.12 6.02 -11.17
CA VAL A 57 7.38 5.53 -11.73
C VAL A 57 8.59 5.88 -10.84
N GLU A 58 8.66 7.12 -10.36
CA GLU A 58 9.76 7.59 -9.48
C GLU A 58 9.71 6.88 -8.13
N VAL A 59 8.52 6.83 -7.52
CA VAL A 59 8.32 6.19 -6.22
C VAL A 59 8.57 4.68 -6.27
N SER A 60 8.14 4.01 -7.35
CA SER A 60 8.36 2.57 -7.50
C SER A 60 9.82 2.21 -7.69
N ALA A 61 10.60 3.09 -8.35
CA ALA A 61 12.04 2.89 -8.51
C ALA A 61 12.76 2.94 -7.15
N GLU A 62 12.55 4.01 -6.37
CA GLU A 62 13.14 4.15 -5.04
C GLU A 62 12.68 3.03 -4.09
N PHE A 63 11.39 2.68 -4.13
CA PHE A 63 10.85 1.61 -3.31
C PHE A 63 11.45 0.24 -3.67
N SER A 64 11.65 -0.05 -4.95
CA SER A 64 12.26 -1.31 -5.41
C SER A 64 13.73 -1.40 -5.03
N GLU A 65 14.48 -0.30 -5.13
CA GLU A 65 15.87 -0.23 -4.70
C GLU A 65 15.98 -0.49 -3.19
N PHE A 66 15.17 0.20 -2.39
CA PHE A 66 15.09 -0.01 -0.94
C PHE A 66 14.73 -1.46 -0.56
N LEU A 67 13.73 -2.04 -1.23
CA LEU A 67 13.33 -3.44 -1.00
C LEU A 67 14.43 -4.42 -1.40
N ALA A 68 15.11 -4.19 -2.53
CA ALA A 68 16.18 -5.05 -3.01
C ALA A 68 17.36 -5.07 -2.03
N GLU A 69 17.72 -3.92 -1.47
CA GLU A 69 18.82 -3.81 -0.50
C GLU A 69 18.48 -4.47 0.84
N ARG A 70 17.25 -4.32 1.33
CA ARG A 70 16.91 -4.65 2.72
C ARG A 70 16.10 -5.93 2.93
N VAL A 71 15.31 -6.32 1.94
CA VAL A 71 14.35 -7.44 2.06
C VAL A 71 14.77 -8.60 1.16
N LEU A 72 15.32 -8.31 -0.01
CA LEU A 72 15.77 -9.33 -0.96
C LEU A 72 17.22 -9.80 -0.71
N THR A 73 17.66 -9.84 0.55
CA THR A 73 18.98 -10.41 0.87
C THR A 73 18.93 -11.90 0.53
N SER A 74 19.65 -12.30 -0.52
CA SER A 74 19.61 -13.63 -1.16
C SER A 74 19.52 -14.84 -0.18
N PRO A 75 20.27 -14.88 0.93
CA PRO A 75 20.19 -16.00 1.87
C PRO A 75 18.84 -16.12 2.59
N GLN A 76 18.21 -15.01 2.99
CA GLN A 76 16.97 -15.02 3.76
C GLN A 76 15.75 -15.34 2.89
N LEU A 77 15.73 -14.85 1.65
CA LEU A 77 14.70 -15.21 0.68
C LEU A 77 14.75 -16.70 0.33
N ILE A 78 15.94 -17.23 0.06
CA ILE A 78 16.09 -18.65 -0.32
C ILE A 78 15.68 -19.54 0.84
N ASP A 79 16.04 -19.19 2.08
CA ASP A 79 15.63 -19.94 3.26
C ASP A 79 14.11 -19.86 3.49
N GLU A 80 13.48 -18.70 3.35
CA GLU A 80 12.01 -18.58 3.50
C GLU A 80 11.26 -19.34 2.38
N ILE A 81 11.76 -19.31 1.14
CA ILE A 81 11.14 -20.01 0.01
C ILE A 81 11.33 -21.53 0.12
N ALA A 82 12.49 -22.00 0.59
CA ALA A 82 12.82 -23.43 0.71
C ALA A 82 12.29 -24.07 2.00
N SER A 83 12.21 -23.30 3.09
CA SER A 83 11.95 -23.79 4.45
C SER A 83 10.62 -23.31 5.02
N GLY A 84 10.05 -22.21 4.51
CA GLY A 84 8.81 -21.60 4.97
C GLY A 84 7.54 -22.18 4.35
N GLY A 85 6.44 -21.41 4.40
CA GLY A 85 5.10 -21.85 3.98
C GLY A 85 4.97 -22.27 2.51
N PHE A 86 5.90 -21.84 1.65
CA PHE A 86 5.89 -22.10 0.21
C PHE A 86 6.70 -23.33 -0.23
N LYS A 87 7.31 -24.05 0.72
CA LYS A 87 8.17 -25.23 0.47
C LYS A 87 7.51 -26.28 -0.43
N ALA A 88 6.22 -26.56 -0.24
CA ALA A 88 5.52 -27.61 -0.97
C ALA A 88 5.38 -27.27 -2.47
N ASP A 89 5.06 -26.02 -2.79
CA ASP A 89 4.85 -25.58 -4.17
C ASP A 89 6.17 -25.27 -4.87
N PHE A 90 7.15 -24.73 -4.12
CA PHE A 90 8.53 -24.60 -4.62
C PHE A 90 9.12 -25.97 -4.97
N ARG A 91 8.96 -26.98 -4.10
CA ARG A 91 9.43 -28.35 -4.36
C ARG A 91 8.75 -28.97 -5.58
N LYS A 92 7.44 -28.75 -5.77
CA LYS A 92 6.72 -29.21 -6.98
C LYS A 92 7.27 -28.54 -8.24
N MET A 93 7.51 -27.23 -8.20
CA MET A 93 8.04 -26.46 -9.33
C MET A 93 9.47 -26.90 -9.70
N VAL A 94 10.33 -27.11 -8.71
CA VAL A 94 11.70 -27.62 -8.93
C VAL A 94 11.64 -29.04 -9.50
N ALA A 95 10.80 -29.92 -8.94
CA ALA A 95 10.63 -31.28 -9.43
C ALA A 95 10.08 -31.36 -10.86
N SER A 96 9.19 -30.44 -11.26
CA SER A 96 8.67 -30.37 -12.63
C SER A 96 9.66 -29.76 -13.62
N SER A 97 10.59 -28.92 -13.16
CA SER A 97 11.53 -28.19 -14.03
C SER A 97 12.87 -28.91 -14.20
N VAL A 98 13.24 -29.80 -13.28
CA VAL A 98 14.46 -30.61 -13.34
C VAL A 98 14.10 -32.10 -13.26
N PRO A 99 13.74 -32.74 -14.38
CA PRO A 99 13.53 -34.18 -14.42
C PRO A 99 14.89 -34.89 -14.34
N GLY A 100 15.26 -35.36 -13.14
CA GLY A 100 16.29 -36.40 -12.98
C GLY A 100 17.43 -36.16 -11.99
N ILE A 101 17.48 -35.06 -11.24
CA ILE A 101 18.59 -34.82 -10.27
C ILE A 101 18.02 -34.33 -8.94
N VAL A 102 17.37 -35.22 -8.18
CA VAL A 102 17.23 -35.07 -6.72
C VAL A 102 17.44 -36.44 -6.09
N PRO A 103 18.67 -36.82 -5.70
CA PRO A 103 18.87 -38.00 -4.88
C PRO A 103 18.17 -37.83 -3.53
N GLU A 104 17.48 -38.87 -3.05
CA GLU A 104 16.79 -38.94 -1.75
C GLU A 104 17.72 -38.79 -0.51
N SER A 105 19.01 -38.48 -0.70
CA SER A 105 20.03 -38.53 0.36
C SER A 105 20.32 -37.18 1.03
N VAL A 106 19.50 -36.15 0.81
CA VAL A 106 19.57 -34.90 1.58
C VAL A 106 18.19 -34.64 2.18
N VAL A 107 17.81 -35.54 3.09
CA VAL A 107 16.71 -35.42 4.06
C VAL A 107 17.27 -34.77 5.32
#